data_AF-C7P0I0-F1
#
_entry.id   AF-C7P0I0-F1
#
_cell.length_a   1.000
_cell.length_b   1.000
_cell.length_c   1.000
_cell.angle_alpha   90.00
_cell.angle_beta   90.00
_cell.angle_gamma   90.00
#
_symmetry.space_group_name_H-M   'P 1'
#
loop_
_entity.id
_entity.type
_entity.pdbx_description
1 polymer ?
#
loop_
_entity_poly.entity_id
_entity_poly.type
_entity_poly.pdbx_seq_one_letter_code
_entity_poly.pdbx_strand_id
1 'polypeptide(L)'
;MTDGVDEHLLTAAKLREQIRGGLETHEQYYPHTGIVDDAQDRAALSFVEDAVARGDLDTTSFEESKLGETLLEKYLADRTTKAVTNGNGSVMSHLVGVTEQDLDSSTLRLPMMLLDEIENNEAPAFILGAGNPNTGKTNTMSLVAELRKTQLDEYMIISNVRSWPLTDEVVTSAHDLAVTLLEHRDVPKFVFIDESSTHFDARTYRREVATQWTPLAKRFAKIGVDACGNVIHTGKDAHPELKRMATLAYYKTDKKVVEFYDRWPADGDHPTDQLFGGSIEDLEPTGHEPDPNDAAPWSWNLESDLFSQDLSWSDILSKLQN
;
A
#
# COMPACT_ATOMS: atom_id res chain seq x y z
N MET A 1 0.08 7.98 24.22
CA MET A 1 -1.22 8.67 24.20
C MET A 1 -1.25 9.56 22.98
N THR A 2 -1.85 9.04 21.92
CA THR A 2 -2.72 9.72 20.94
C THR A 2 -3.38 8.56 20.19
N ASP A 3 -4.50 8.09 20.73
CA ASP A 3 -5.56 7.55 19.87
C ASP A 3 -5.86 8.65 18.86
N GLY A 4 -5.61 8.40 17.58
CA GLY A 4 -5.64 9.46 16.57
C GLY A 4 -6.17 8.90 15.28
N VAL A 5 -7.46 8.54 15.25
CA VAL A 5 -8.20 8.65 14.00
C VAL A 5 -7.93 10.07 13.49
N ASP A 6 -7.37 10.21 12.28
CA ASP A 6 -7.15 11.53 11.69
C ASP A 6 -8.46 12.32 11.76
N GLU A 7 -8.47 13.35 12.62
CA GLU A 7 -9.66 14.14 12.91
C GLU A 7 -10.22 14.77 11.63
N HIS A 8 -9.37 15.02 10.63
CA HIS A 8 -9.80 15.54 9.33
C HIS A 8 -10.62 14.51 8.54
N LEU A 9 -10.19 13.24 8.53
CA LEU A 9 -10.93 12.16 7.88
C LEU A 9 -12.25 11.88 8.61
N LEU A 10 -12.23 11.88 9.94
CA LEU A 10 -13.42 11.69 10.75
C LEU A 10 -14.42 12.84 10.56
N THR A 11 -13.93 14.07 10.46
CA THR A 11 -14.76 15.25 10.20
C THR A 11 -15.40 15.18 8.81
N ALA A 12 -14.65 14.75 7.79
CA ALA A 12 -15.16 14.58 6.43
C ALA A 12 -16.28 13.53 6.35
N ALA A 13 -16.12 12.41 7.08
CA ALA A 13 -17.13 11.35 7.12
C ALA A 13 -18.36 11.75 7.96
N LYS A 14 -18.16 12.46 9.10
CA LYS A 14 -19.27 13.02 9.89
C LYS A 14 -20.11 14.02 9.10
N LEU A 15 -19.47 14.84 8.27
CA LEU A 15 -20.18 15.75 7.37
C LEU A 15 -21.08 14.99 6.40
N ARG A 16 -20.65 13.83 5.90
CA ARG A 16 -21.48 12.97 5.03
C ARG A 16 -22.70 12.42 5.76
N GLU A 17 -22.52 11.94 6.98
CA GLU A 17 -23.63 11.45 7.80
C GLU A 17 -24.62 12.56 8.14
N GLN A 18 -24.14 13.77 8.42
CA GLN A 18 -24.99 14.96 8.57
C GLN A 18 -25.79 15.26 7.30
N ILE A 19 -25.16 15.23 6.13
CA ILE A 19 -25.84 15.46 4.85
C ILE A 19 -26.90 14.39 4.56
N ARG A 20 -26.63 13.13 4.91
CA ARG A 20 -27.58 12.00 4.75
C ARG A 20 -28.70 11.98 5.80
N GLY A 21 -28.66 12.87 6.80
CA GLY A 21 -29.62 12.91 7.89
C GLY A 21 -29.38 11.86 8.99
N GLY A 22 -28.21 11.22 9.01
CA GLY A 22 -27.78 10.29 10.07
C GLY A 22 -27.31 10.97 11.36
N LEU A 23 -27.13 12.30 11.35
CA LEU A 23 -26.78 13.12 12.52
C LEU A 23 -27.75 14.30 12.66
N GLU A 24 -28.20 14.59 13.89
CA GLU A 24 -29.06 15.75 14.19
C GLU A 24 -28.28 17.06 14.08
N THR A 25 -28.77 18.01 13.27
CA THR A 25 -28.05 19.28 13.02
C THR A 25 -29.00 20.45 12.76
N HIS A 26 -28.48 21.67 12.90
CA HIS A 26 -29.18 22.92 12.61
C HIS A 26 -28.91 23.48 11.20
N GLU A 27 -27.99 22.88 10.44
CA GLU A 27 -27.61 23.33 9.10
C GLU A 27 -28.16 22.38 8.03
N GLN A 28 -28.74 22.96 6.97
CA GLN A 28 -29.22 22.22 5.81
C GLN A 28 -28.18 22.32 4.68
N TYR A 29 -27.64 21.18 4.28
CA TYR A 29 -26.76 21.07 3.13
C TYR A 29 -27.49 20.36 1.99
N TYR A 30 -27.13 20.69 0.75
CA TYR A 30 -27.63 19.93 -0.39
C TYR A 30 -26.97 18.55 -0.45
N PRO A 31 -27.68 17.47 -0.82
CA PRO A 31 -27.09 16.13 -0.76
C PRO A 31 -25.98 15.85 -1.78
N HIS A 32 -25.86 16.66 -2.84
CA HIS A 32 -24.70 16.70 -3.75
C HIS A 32 -23.45 17.44 -3.20
N THR A 33 -23.49 17.99 -1.99
CA THR A 33 -22.34 18.66 -1.36
C THR A 33 -21.17 17.68 -1.21
N GLY A 34 -19.96 18.12 -1.59
CA GLY A 34 -18.73 17.29 -1.53
C GLY A 34 -18.60 16.21 -2.61
N ILE A 35 -19.68 15.92 -3.35
CA ILE A 35 -19.70 14.98 -4.48
C ILE A 35 -19.38 15.70 -5.79
N VAL A 36 -20.09 16.80 -6.07
CA VAL A 36 -19.97 17.53 -7.34
C VAL A 36 -18.83 18.54 -7.26
N ASP A 37 -17.74 18.24 -7.95
CA ASP A 37 -16.50 19.02 -7.96
C ASP A 37 -16.64 20.32 -8.76
N ASP A 38 -17.21 20.22 -9.97
CA ASP A 38 -17.38 21.36 -10.87
C ASP A 38 -18.36 22.39 -10.28
N ALA A 39 -17.94 23.66 -10.29
CA ALA A 39 -18.69 24.73 -9.67
C ALA A 39 -19.97 25.10 -10.43
N GLN A 40 -19.97 24.96 -11.76
CA GLN A 40 -21.15 25.26 -12.58
C GLN A 40 -22.20 24.16 -12.43
N ASP A 41 -21.77 22.89 -12.47
CA ASP A 41 -22.67 21.75 -12.28
C ASP A 41 -23.29 21.76 -10.88
N ARG A 42 -22.49 22.05 -9.84
CA ARG A 42 -22.98 22.19 -8.47
C ARG A 42 -24.00 23.31 -8.34
N ALA A 43 -23.73 24.48 -8.91
CA ALA A 43 -24.67 25.60 -8.87
C ALA A 43 -25.99 25.29 -9.60
N ALA A 44 -25.92 24.60 -10.73
CA ALA A 44 -27.10 24.16 -11.47
C ALA A 44 -27.95 23.17 -10.66
N LEU A 45 -27.32 22.18 -10.02
CA LEU A 45 -28.02 21.20 -9.19
C LEU A 45 -28.65 21.85 -7.95
N SER A 46 -27.93 22.74 -7.26
CA SER A 46 -28.50 23.51 -6.14
C SER A 46 -29.72 24.34 -6.56
N PHE A 47 -29.67 24.96 -7.74
CA PHE A 47 -30.81 25.72 -8.28
C PHE A 47 -32.01 24.82 -8.58
N VAL A 48 -31.80 23.66 -9.19
CA VAL A 48 -32.87 22.71 -9.51
C VAL A 48 -33.49 22.16 -8.22
N GLU A 49 -32.67 21.80 -7.24
CA GLU A 49 -33.13 21.34 -5.93
C GLU A 49 -34.01 22.39 -5.23
N ASP A 50 -33.57 23.66 -5.20
CA ASP A 50 -34.36 24.77 -4.65
C ASP A 50 -35.68 25.00 -5.40
N ALA A 51 -35.67 24.85 -6.73
CA ALA A 51 -36.85 25.03 -7.56
C ALA A 51 -37.87 23.91 -7.37
N VAL A 52 -37.42 22.68 -7.15
CA VAL A 52 -38.28 21.52 -6.86
C VAL A 52 -38.81 21.60 -5.42
N ALA A 53 -37.95 21.88 -4.44
CA ALA A 53 -38.35 21.99 -3.03
C ALA A 53 -39.36 23.13 -2.76
N ARG A 54 -39.36 24.19 -3.58
CA ARG A 54 -40.32 25.31 -3.50
C ARG A 54 -41.47 25.21 -4.50
N GLY A 55 -41.44 24.22 -5.37
CA GLY A 55 -42.39 24.04 -6.47
C GLY A 55 -43.64 23.26 -6.07
N ASP A 56 -44.64 23.30 -6.94
CA ASP A 56 -45.92 22.57 -6.81
C ASP A 56 -45.82 21.14 -7.40
N LEU A 57 -44.62 20.54 -7.31
CA LEU A 57 -44.31 19.21 -7.86
C LEU A 57 -44.55 18.14 -6.79
N ASP A 58 -45.01 16.95 -7.21
CA ASP A 58 -45.23 15.78 -6.34
C ASP A 58 -43.95 15.19 -5.71
N THR A 59 -42.80 15.85 -5.86
CA THR A 59 -41.49 15.43 -5.35
C THR A 59 -40.95 16.49 -4.41
N THR A 60 -40.63 16.10 -3.18
CA THR A 60 -40.09 16.98 -2.13
C THR A 60 -38.64 17.40 -2.35
N SER A 61 -37.91 16.64 -3.18
CA SER A 61 -36.51 16.89 -3.56
C SER A 61 -36.28 16.48 -5.02
N PHE A 62 -35.41 17.19 -5.74
CA PHE A 62 -35.00 16.77 -7.09
C PHE A 62 -34.15 15.51 -7.02
N GLU A 63 -33.33 15.37 -5.99
CA GLU A 63 -32.48 14.21 -5.77
C GLU A 63 -33.27 12.91 -5.49
N GLU A 64 -34.51 13.00 -4.98
CA GLU A 64 -35.43 11.86 -4.84
C GLU A 64 -36.08 11.43 -6.17
N SER A 65 -35.92 12.22 -7.23
CA SER A 65 -36.37 11.83 -8.56
C SER A 65 -35.38 10.85 -9.19
N LYS A 66 -35.88 9.92 -10.02
CA LYS A 66 -35.02 8.99 -10.78
C LYS A 66 -33.91 9.67 -11.57
N LEU A 67 -34.18 10.88 -12.09
CA LEU A 67 -33.19 11.66 -12.83
C LEU A 67 -32.13 12.25 -11.90
N GLY A 68 -32.54 12.75 -10.73
CA GLY A 68 -31.64 13.21 -9.68
C GLY A 68 -30.74 12.09 -9.17
N GLU A 69 -31.31 10.93 -8.83
CA GLU A 69 -30.58 9.72 -8.44
C GLU A 69 -29.53 9.34 -9.48
N THR A 70 -29.93 9.22 -10.75
CA THR A 70 -29.03 8.83 -11.86
C THR A 70 -27.86 9.84 -12.04
N LEU A 71 -28.15 11.14 -11.93
CA LEU A 71 -27.12 12.17 -12.05
C LEU A 71 -26.16 12.14 -10.85
N LEU A 72 -26.68 11.99 -9.64
CA LEU A 72 -25.88 11.95 -8.42
C LEU A 72 -24.98 10.70 -8.39
N GLU A 73 -25.49 9.54 -8.79
CA GLU A 73 -24.70 8.31 -8.93
C GLU A 73 -23.52 8.48 -9.90
N LYS A 74 -23.77 9.14 -11.04
CA LYS A 74 -22.70 9.45 -12.00
C LYS A 74 -21.63 10.34 -11.38
N TYR A 75 -22.02 11.46 -10.77
CA TYR A 75 -21.05 12.38 -10.14
C TYR A 75 -20.31 11.72 -8.97
N LEU A 76 -20.97 10.85 -8.22
CA LEU A 76 -20.37 10.05 -7.15
C LEU A 76 -19.29 9.11 -7.72
N ALA A 77 -19.59 8.39 -8.80
CA ALA A 77 -18.63 7.50 -9.46
C ALA A 77 -17.43 8.26 -10.02
N ASP A 78 -17.67 9.38 -10.70
CA ASP A 78 -16.61 10.24 -11.26
C ASP A 78 -15.73 10.82 -10.15
N ARG A 79 -16.33 11.30 -9.05
CA ARG A 79 -15.61 11.86 -7.91
C ARG A 79 -14.82 10.80 -7.16
N THR A 80 -15.38 9.60 -6.98
CA THR A 80 -14.69 8.46 -6.35
C THR A 80 -13.47 8.09 -7.17
N THR A 81 -13.62 7.93 -8.49
CA THR A 81 -12.51 7.60 -9.40
C THR A 81 -11.39 8.64 -9.27
N LYS A 82 -11.71 9.93 -9.34
CA LYS A 82 -10.73 11.01 -9.19
C LYS A 82 -10.08 11.02 -7.80
N ALA A 83 -10.83 10.75 -6.74
CA ALA A 83 -10.30 10.74 -5.39
C ALA A 83 -9.33 9.57 -5.18
N VAL A 84 -9.62 8.41 -5.77
CA VAL A 84 -8.73 7.24 -5.80
C VAL A 84 -7.47 7.55 -6.60
N THR A 85 -7.61 8.04 -7.84
CA THR A 85 -6.47 8.37 -8.71
C THR A 85 -5.54 9.40 -8.09
N ASN A 86 -6.06 10.37 -7.35
CA ASN A 86 -5.29 11.48 -6.79
C ASN A 86 -4.96 11.32 -5.29
N GLY A 87 -5.23 10.16 -4.69
CA GLY A 87 -4.92 9.91 -3.27
C GLY A 87 -5.64 10.83 -2.27
N ASN A 88 -6.84 11.33 -2.57
CA ASN A 88 -7.51 12.32 -1.71
C ASN A 88 -8.30 11.66 -0.55
N GLY A 89 -7.57 11.30 0.52
CA GLY A 89 -8.10 10.68 1.74
C GLY A 89 -9.38 11.31 2.28
N SER A 90 -9.41 12.65 2.36
CA SER A 90 -10.55 13.41 2.92
C SER A 90 -11.81 13.29 2.07
N VAL A 91 -11.67 13.36 0.73
CA VAL A 91 -12.80 13.18 -0.18
C VAL A 91 -13.32 11.76 -0.08
N MET A 92 -12.44 10.76 0.00
CA MET A 92 -12.89 9.36 0.07
C MET A 92 -13.64 9.11 1.37
N SER A 93 -13.10 9.54 2.50
CA SER A 93 -13.78 9.47 3.81
C SER A 93 -15.17 10.11 3.76
N HIS A 94 -15.30 11.24 3.06
CA HIS A 94 -16.59 11.89 2.82
C HIS A 94 -17.54 11.09 1.92
N LEU A 95 -17.05 10.40 0.88
CA LEU A 95 -17.92 9.65 -0.03
C LEU A 95 -18.47 8.36 0.61
N VAL A 96 -17.65 7.67 1.42
CA VAL A 96 -18.06 6.43 2.11
C VAL A 96 -18.87 6.67 3.40
N GLY A 97 -18.61 7.74 4.16
CA GLY A 97 -19.32 8.00 5.43
C GLY A 97 -18.88 7.09 6.60
N VAL A 98 -19.51 7.26 7.76
CA VAL A 98 -19.34 6.38 8.94
C VAL A 98 -20.68 5.72 9.21
N THR A 99 -20.89 4.50 8.73
CA THR A 99 -22.08 3.71 9.07
C THR A 99 -21.70 2.62 10.07
N GLU A 100 -22.18 2.75 11.30
CA GLU A 100 -22.17 1.67 12.29
C GLU A 100 -23.06 0.53 11.78
N GLN A 101 -22.44 -0.60 11.43
CA GLN A 101 -23.01 -1.89 11.03
C GLN A 101 -23.34 -2.11 9.53
N ASP A 102 -22.61 -3.10 9.00
CA ASP A 102 -22.82 -3.93 7.81
C ASP A 102 -22.50 -3.35 6.42
N LEU A 103 -21.35 -3.83 5.91
CA LEU A 103 -20.85 -3.96 4.53
C LEU A 103 -19.92 -2.86 3.95
N ASP A 104 -18.66 -3.28 3.73
CA ASP A 104 -17.79 -2.99 2.57
C ASP A 104 -17.22 -1.58 2.31
N SER A 105 -17.20 -0.66 3.28
CA SER A 105 -16.35 0.56 3.17
C SER A 105 -14.90 0.34 3.59
N SER A 106 -14.63 -0.68 4.43
CA SER A 106 -13.27 -1.11 4.78
C SER A 106 -12.52 -1.71 3.60
N THR A 107 -13.23 -2.35 2.68
CA THR A 107 -12.67 -3.13 1.58
C THR A 107 -11.99 -2.24 0.54
N LEU A 108 -12.51 -1.03 0.29
CA LEU A 108 -11.83 -0.03 -0.54
C LEU A 108 -10.80 0.78 0.25
N ARG A 109 -11.10 1.13 1.51
CA ARG A 109 -10.23 1.98 2.32
C ARG A 109 -8.90 1.31 2.62
N LEU A 110 -8.90 0.00 2.89
CA LEU A 110 -7.70 -0.72 3.27
C LEU A 110 -6.64 -0.76 2.15
N PRO A 111 -6.94 -1.15 0.90
CA PRO A 111 -5.99 -1.05 -0.21
C PRO A 111 -5.38 0.34 -0.33
N MET A 112 -6.18 1.39 -0.12
CA MET A 112 -5.70 2.77 -0.20
C MET A 112 -4.77 3.16 0.93
N MET A 113 -5.09 2.76 2.16
CA MET A 113 -4.21 2.97 3.30
C MET A 113 -2.90 2.19 3.12
N LEU A 114 -2.97 0.97 2.58
CA LEU A 114 -1.77 0.20 2.24
C LEU A 114 -0.92 0.90 1.17
N LEU A 115 -1.54 1.44 0.11
CA LEU A 115 -0.83 2.19 -0.93
C LEU A 115 -0.13 3.44 -0.38
N ASP A 116 -0.76 4.15 0.56
CA ASP A 116 -0.15 5.32 1.23
C ASP A 116 1.10 4.92 2.03
N GLU A 117 1.02 3.82 2.79
CA GLU A 117 2.18 3.25 3.51
C GLU A 117 3.28 2.75 2.57
N ILE A 118 2.93 2.28 1.36
CA ILE A 118 3.90 1.86 0.34
C ILE A 118 4.55 3.06 -0.34
N GLU A 119 3.81 4.14 -0.57
CA GLU A 119 4.34 5.38 -1.17
C GLU A 119 5.37 6.07 -0.27
N ASN A 120 5.22 5.95 1.06
CA ASN A 120 6.23 6.25 2.07
C ASN A 120 6.99 7.57 1.83
N ASN A 121 6.25 8.64 1.50
CA ASN A 121 6.79 9.98 1.24
C ASN A 121 7.89 10.01 0.17
N GLU A 122 7.68 9.30 -0.96
CA GLU A 122 8.64 9.17 -2.08
C GLU A 122 9.94 8.43 -1.71
N ALA A 123 10.05 7.88 -0.50
CA ALA A 123 11.15 7.03 -0.08
C ALA A 123 10.77 5.55 -0.25
N PRO A 124 11.74 4.66 -0.51
CA PRO A 124 11.43 3.25 -0.68
C PRO A 124 10.76 2.67 0.56
N ALA A 125 9.58 2.05 0.40
CA ALA A 125 8.97 1.31 1.49
C ALA A 125 9.70 -0.01 1.73
N PHE A 126 10.09 -0.29 2.96
CA PHE A 126 10.67 -1.57 3.35
C PHE A 126 9.63 -2.38 4.09
N ILE A 127 9.11 -3.40 3.42
CA ILE A 127 7.98 -4.19 3.89
C ILE A 127 8.49 -5.50 4.48
N LEU A 128 8.16 -5.77 5.75
CA LEU A 128 8.58 -6.98 6.46
C LEU A 128 7.40 -7.82 6.92
N GLY A 129 7.22 -8.99 6.30
CA GLY A 129 6.15 -9.93 6.61
C GLY A 129 6.58 -11.05 7.54
N ALA A 130 5.83 -11.32 8.61
CA ALA A 130 6.15 -12.37 9.57
C ALA A 130 4.93 -13.19 10.00
N GLY A 131 5.16 -14.30 10.70
CA GLY A 131 4.12 -15.25 11.09
C GLY A 131 4.53 -16.70 10.86
N ASN A 132 3.76 -17.62 11.45
CA ASN A 132 4.07 -19.05 11.41
C ASN A 132 4.11 -19.60 9.97
N PRO A 133 4.82 -20.71 9.70
CA PRO A 133 4.74 -21.39 8.41
C PRO A 133 3.29 -21.67 8.00
N ASN A 134 2.99 -21.60 6.71
CA ASN A 134 1.65 -21.82 6.13
C ASN A 134 0.54 -20.84 6.56
N THR A 135 0.86 -19.67 7.11
CA THR A 135 -0.12 -18.62 7.40
C THR A 135 -0.43 -17.70 6.21
N GLY A 136 0.22 -17.88 5.06
CA GLY A 136 -0.04 -17.07 3.86
C GLY A 136 0.68 -15.72 3.81
N LYS A 137 1.83 -15.58 4.50
CA LYS A 137 2.66 -14.36 4.46
C LYS A 137 3.06 -13.98 3.04
N THR A 138 3.62 -14.92 2.29
CA THR A 138 4.02 -14.73 0.90
C THR A 138 2.84 -14.24 0.05
N ASN A 139 1.63 -14.78 0.25
CA ASN A 139 0.44 -14.32 -0.47
C ASN A 139 0.06 -12.88 -0.09
N THR A 140 0.18 -12.49 1.19
CA THR A 140 -0.01 -11.10 1.61
C THR A 140 1.03 -10.17 0.98
N MET A 141 2.31 -10.57 0.91
CA MET A 141 3.33 -9.78 0.22
C MET A 141 3.03 -9.64 -1.27
N SER A 142 2.58 -10.73 -1.90
CA SER A 142 2.18 -10.73 -3.31
C SER A 142 1.03 -9.77 -3.57
N LEU A 143 0.00 -9.76 -2.71
CA LEU A 143 -1.10 -8.80 -2.81
C LEU A 143 -0.60 -7.36 -2.71
N VAL A 144 0.30 -7.07 -1.77
CA VAL A 144 0.88 -5.73 -1.60
C VAL A 144 1.63 -5.28 -2.86
N ALA A 145 2.42 -6.17 -3.46
CA ALA A 145 3.11 -5.88 -4.72
C ALA A 145 2.14 -5.71 -5.91
N GLU A 146 1.09 -6.54 -5.98
CA GLU A 146 0.04 -6.48 -7.01
C GLU A 146 -0.74 -5.16 -6.96
N LEU A 147 -1.14 -4.72 -5.75
CA LEU A 147 -1.80 -3.44 -5.53
C LEU A 147 -0.94 -2.28 -6.05
N ARG A 148 0.35 -2.26 -5.69
CA ARG A 148 1.26 -1.19 -6.12
C ARG A 148 1.51 -1.23 -7.63
N LYS A 149 1.69 -2.41 -8.23
CA LYS A 149 1.85 -2.58 -9.68
C LYS A 149 0.61 -2.11 -10.45
N THR A 150 -0.59 -2.29 -9.90
CA THR A 150 -1.84 -1.85 -10.54
C THR A 150 -2.01 -0.33 -10.53
N GLN A 151 -1.35 0.38 -9.59
CA GLN A 151 -1.43 1.83 -9.47
C GLN A 151 -0.56 2.57 -10.52
N LEU A 152 0.47 1.91 -11.07
CA LEU A 152 1.52 2.54 -11.88
C LEU A 152 1.57 1.94 -13.28
N ASP A 153 1.60 2.79 -14.31
CA ASP A 153 1.61 2.37 -15.72
C ASP A 153 2.89 1.59 -16.11
N GLU A 154 4.03 1.98 -15.53
CA GLU A 154 5.33 1.34 -15.74
C GLU A 154 5.91 0.93 -14.38
N TYR A 155 5.86 -0.37 -14.08
CA TYR A 155 6.28 -0.89 -12.78
C TYR A 155 6.80 -2.32 -12.90
N MET A 156 8.03 -2.55 -12.42
CA MET A 156 8.67 -3.86 -12.47
C MET A 156 8.66 -4.55 -11.11
N ILE A 157 8.56 -5.87 -11.11
CA ILE A 157 8.72 -6.73 -9.95
C ILE A 157 9.95 -7.60 -10.18
N ILE A 158 10.92 -7.47 -9.28
CA ILE A 158 12.16 -8.24 -9.26
C ILE A 158 12.08 -9.19 -8.06
N SER A 159 12.26 -10.49 -8.28
CA SER A 159 12.11 -11.48 -7.20
C SER A 159 13.00 -12.71 -7.37
N ASN A 160 13.29 -13.41 -6.27
CA ASN A 160 13.90 -14.74 -6.32
C ASN A 160 12.89 -15.88 -6.54
N VAL A 161 11.59 -15.57 -6.56
CA VAL A 161 10.51 -16.54 -6.75
C VAL A 161 10.20 -16.68 -8.24
N ARG A 162 10.52 -17.85 -8.81
CA ARG A 162 10.42 -18.10 -10.26
C ARG A 162 9.01 -18.45 -10.69
N SER A 163 8.27 -19.16 -9.84
CA SER A 163 6.90 -19.60 -10.09
C SER A 163 5.87 -18.47 -10.02
N TRP A 164 6.26 -17.31 -9.49
CA TRP A 164 5.34 -16.19 -9.29
C TRP A 164 5.06 -15.45 -10.61
N PRO A 165 3.81 -15.42 -11.12
CA PRO A 165 3.51 -14.84 -12.43
C PRO A 165 3.75 -13.33 -12.53
N LEU A 166 3.83 -12.62 -11.40
CA LEU A 166 4.07 -11.18 -11.37
C LEU A 166 5.56 -10.82 -11.50
N THR A 167 6.48 -11.77 -11.31
CA THR A 167 7.92 -11.54 -11.42
C THR A 167 8.30 -11.23 -12.86
N ASP A 168 8.75 -10.00 -13.12
CA ASP A 168 9.26 -9.60 -14.43
C ASP A 168 10.72 -10.04 -14.60
N GLU A 169 11.53 -9.93 -13.55
CA GLU A 169 12.93 -10.36 -13.54
C GLU A 169 13.25 -11.26 -12.33
N VAL A 170 13.81 -12.43 -12.62
CA VAL A 170 14.18 -13.42 -11.59
C VAL A 170 15.63 -13.25 -11.19
N VAL A 171 15.90 -12.92 -9.92
CA VAL A 171 17.24 -12.75 -9.36
C VAL A 171 17.51 -13.75 -8.26
N THR A 172 18.67 -14.40 -8.26
CA THR A 172 19.00 -15.45 -7.28
C THR A 172 20.22 -15.12 -6.44
N SER A 173 20.73 -13.90 -6.56
CA SER A 173 21.90 -13.45 -5.83
C SER A 173 21.93 -11.94 -5.63
N ALA A 174 22.72 -11.49 -4.66
CA ALA A 174 22.92 -10.07 -4.40
C ALA A 174 23.59 -9.34 -5.58
N HIS A 175 24.45 -10.04 -6.33
CA HIS A 175 25.03 -9.53 -7.57
C HIS A 175 23.97 -9.37 -8.67
N ASP A 176 23.17 -10.41 -8.95
CA ASP A 176 22.12 -10.35 -9.96
C ASP A 176 21.16 -9.21 -9.67
N LEU A 177 20.73 -9.09 -8.40
CA LEU A 177 19.87 -7.98 -7.97
C LEU A 177 20.53 -6.63 -8.25
N ALA A 178 21.80 -6.43 -7.88
CA ALA A 178 22.48 -5.16 -8.12
C ALA A 178 22.59 -4.83 -9.62
N VAL A 179 22.86 -5.81 -10.48
CA VAL A 179 22.89 -5.65 -11.93
C VAL A 179 21.52 -5.24 -12.45
N THR A 180 20.48 -6.02 -12.16
CA THR A 180 19.11 -5.74 -12.64
C THR A 180 18.62 -4.38 -12.17
N LEU A 181 18.89 -4.00 -10.91
CA LEU A 181 18.51 -2.68 -10.39
C LEU A 181 19.18 -1.52 -11.14
N LEU A 182 20.43 -1.69 -11.59
CA LEU A 182 21.17 -0.68 -12.32
C LEU A 182 20.82 -0.66 -13.81
N GLU A 183 20.52 -1.80 -14.42
CA GLU A 183 20.03 -1.89 -15.81
C GLU A 183 18.68 -1.19 -15.96
N HIS A 184 17.79 -1.36 -14.99
CA HIS A 184 16.45 -0.77 -14.98
C HIS A 184 16.36 0.47 -14.08
N ARG A 185 17.47 1.21 -13.90
CA ARG A 185 17.60 2.27 -12.89
C ARG A 185 16.44 3.29 -12.88
N ASP A 186 15.94 3.66 -14.05
CA ASP A 186 14.97 4.76 -14.22
C ASP A 186 13.50 4.28 -14.25
N VAL A 187 13.26 2.97 -14.14
CA VAL A 187 11.91 2.40 -14.02
C VAL A 187 11.56 2.24 -12.53
N PRO A 188 10.36 2.54 -12.03
CA PRO A 188 9.98 2.18 -10.67
C PRO A 188 9.86 0.66 -10.48
N LYS A 189 10.36 0.12 -9.36
CA LYS A 189 10.33 -1.33 -9.13
C LYS A 189 10.12 -1.77 -7.69
N PHE A 190 9.42 -2.89 -7.54
CA PHE A 190 9.30 -3.65 -6.30
C PHE A 190 10.35 -4.76 -6.27
N VAL A 191 11.10 -4.88 -5.18
CA VAL A 191 12.03 -5.99 -4.93
C VAL A 191 11.41 -6.93 -3.91
N PHE A 192 11.14 -8.19 -4.26
CA PHE A 192 10.65 -9.18 -3.32
C PHE A 192 11.67 -10.31 -3.11
N ILE A 193 12.16 -10.49 -1.89
CA ILE A 193 12.97 -11.64 -1.53
C ILE A 193 12.19 -12.55 -0.58
N ASP A 194 11.73 -13.69 -1.11
CA ASP A 194 11.06 -14.71 -0.31
C ASP A 194 12.06 -15.60 0.43
N GLU A 195 11.59 -16.32 1.45
CA GLU A 195 12.40 -17.13 2.37
C GLU A 195 13.56 -16.32 3.01
N SER A 196 13.32 -15.03 3.25
CA SER A 196 14.27 -14.14 3.91
C SER A 196 14.60 -14.57 5.34
N SER A 197 13.74 -15.39 5.97
CA SER A 197 14.06 -16.08 7.24
C SER A 197 15.38 -16.86 7.17
N THR A 198 15.65 -17.48 6.02
CA THR A 198 16.86 -18.27 5.76
C THR A 198 17.97 -17.36 5.23
N HIS A 199 17.67 -16.52 4.24
CA HIS A 199 18.67 -15.74 3.51
C HIS A 199 19.25 -14.57 4.31
N PHE A 200 18.48 -14.08 5.29
CA PHE A 200 18.85 -13.00 6.20
C PHE A 200 18.86 -13.46 7.66
N ASP A 201 19.20 -14.74 7.91
CA ASP A 201 19.39 -15.23 9.28
C ASP A 201 20.49 -14.44 9.99
N ALA A 202 20.16 -13.88 11.15
CA ALA A 202 21.03 -12.99 11.93
C ALA A 202 22.32 -13.66 12.40
N ARG A 203 22.34 -14.99 12.52
CA ARG A 203 23.49 -15.77 13.01
C ARG A 203 24.45 -16.12 11.88
N THR A 204 23.91 -16.36 10.70
CA THR A 204 24.65 -16.89 9.55
C THR A 204 25.21 -15.79 8.66
N TYR A 205 24.39 -14.80 8.29
CA TYR A 205 24.71 -13.84 7.21
C TYR A 205 24.98 -12.42 7.70
N ARG A 206 25.45 -12.26 8.95
CA ARG A 206 25.68 -10.95 9.57
C ARG A 206 26.63 -10.06 8.76
N ARG A 207 27.69 -10.65 8.20
CA ARG A 207 28.69 -9.88 7.43
C ARG A 207 28.10 -9.46 6.09
N GLU A 208 27.47 -10.39 5.39
CA GLU A 208 26.90 -10.23 4.06
C GLU A 208 25.80 -9.18 4.08
N VAL A 209 24.91 -9.22 5.07
CA VAL A 209 23.87 -8.18 5.23
C VAL A 209 24.50 -6.81 5.48
N ALA A 210 25.58 -6.73 6.28
CA ALA A 210 26.24 -5.46 6.58
C ALA A 210 27.05 -4.90 5.39
N THR A 211 27.71 -5.74 4.59
CA THR A 211 28.66 -5.32 3.54
C THR A 211 28.08 -5.34 2.13
N GLN A 212 27.02 -6.13 1.88
CA GLN A 212 26.38 -6.26 0.56
C GLN A 212 24.98 -5.65 0.58
N TRP A 213 24.07 -6.16 1.41
CA TRP A 213 22.67 -5.74 1.40
C TRP A 213 22.48 -4.29 1.87
N THR A 214 22.94 -3.97 3.08
CA THR A 214 22.67 -2.66 3.71
C THR A 214 23.19 -1.49 2.86
N PRO A 215 24.41 -1.54 2.28
CA PRO A 215 24.89 -0.51 1.37
C PRO A 215 24.02 -0.37 0.11
N LEU A 216 23.58 -1.49 -0.48
CA LEU A 216 22.72 -1.51 -1.66
C LEU A 216 21.31 -0.96 -1.33
N ALA A 217 20.68 -1.44 -0.26
CA ALA A 217 19.37 -1.00 0.21
C ALA A 217 19.33 0.50 0.50
N LYS A 218 20.39 1.07 1.10
CA LYS A 218 20.53 2.52 1.32
C LYS A 218 20.68 3.36 0.03
N ARG A 219 20.70 2.72 -1.14
CA ARG A 219 20.72 3.36 -2.45
C ARG A 219 19.48 3.10 -3.28
N PHE A 220 18.54 2.28 -2.80
CA PHE A 220 17.27 1.96 -3.45
C PHE A 220 16.54 3.19 -4.00
N ALA A 221 16.41 4.25 -3.19
CA ALA A 221 15.80 5.51 -3.61
C ALA A 221 16.47 6.15 -4.84
N LYS A 222 17.80 5.98 -4.98
CA LYS A 222 18.59 6.58 -6.07
C LYS A 222 18.63 5.72 -7.34
N ILE A 223 18.12 4.49 -7.27
CA ILE A 223 18.11 3.51 -8.37
C ILE A 223 16.70 3.00 -8.65
N GLY A 224 15.68 3.80 -8.33
CA GLY A 224 14.29 3.58 -8.72
C GLY A 224 13.60 2.41 -8.04
N VAL A 225 14.09 1.95 -6.89
CA VAL A 225 13.34 0.98 -6.07
C VAL A 225 12.30 1.74 -5.27
N ASP A 226 11.04 1.40 -5.49
CA ASP A 226 9.87 2.00 -4.85
C ASP A 226 9.47 1.26 -3.57
N ALA A 227 9.57 -0.07 -3.59
CA ALA A 227 9.33 -0.88 -2.41
C ALA A 227 10.20 -2.14 -2.38
N CYS A 228 10.49 -2.63 -1.18
CA CYS A 228 11.23 -3.87 -0.97
C CYS A 228 10.54 -4.74 0.09
N GLY A 229 10.01 -5.88 -0.34
CA GLY A 229 9.38 -6.88 0.49
C GLY A 229 10.33 -7.99 0.91
N ASN A 230 10.30 -8.36 2.19
CA ASN A 230 10.98 -9.53 2.74
C ASN A 230 10.00 -10.33 3.61
N VAL A 231 9.98 -11.66 3.47
CA VAL A 231 9.14 -12.54 4.29
C VAL A 231 10.01 -13.39 5.21
N ILE A 232 9.74 -13.30 6.51
CA ILE A 232 10.45 -14.00 7.58
C ILE A 232 9.47 -14.90 8.36
N HIS A 233 9.98 -15.81 9.18
CA HIS A 233 9.14 -16.62 10.07
C HIS A 233 8.86 -15.87 11.37
N THR A 234 9.92 -15.39 12.04
CA THR A 234 9.84 -14.69 13.31
C THR A 234 10.86 -13.55 13.36
N GLY A 235 10.61 -12.54 14.20
CA GLY A 235 11.58 -11.45 14.41
C GLY A 235 12.90 -11.89 15.06
N LYS A 236 12.97 -13.10 15.62
CA LYS A 236 14.18 -13.66 16.25
C LYS A 236 15.24 -14.06 15.24
N ASP A 237 14.79 -14.55 14.09
CA ASP A 237 15.67 -15.11 13.07
C ASP A 237 16.12 -14.03 12.08
N ALA A 238 15.27 -13.02 11.86
CA ALA A 238 15.55 -11.91 10.97
C ALA A 238 16.72 -11.03 11.44
N HIS A 239 17.62 -10.70 10.51
CA HIS A 239 18.73 -9.78 10.77
C HIS A 239 18.22 -8.41 11.30
N PRO A 240 18.81 -7.83 12.35
CA PRO A 240 18.37 -6.56 12.93
C PRO A 240 18.28 -5.39 11.95
N GLU A 241 19.15 -5.35 10.92
CA GLU A 241 19.08 -4.31 9.88
C GLU A 241 17.80 -4.39 9.04
N LEU A 242 17.25 -5.58 8.75
CA LEU A 242 15.96 -5.67 8.06
C LEU A 242 14.85 -5.05 8.90
N LYS A 243 14.84 -5.34 10.21
CA LYS A 243 13.87 -4.78 11.15
C LYS A 243 14.00 -3.26 11.28
N ARG A 244 15.23 -2.74 11.37
CA ARG A 244 15.50 -1.29 11.44
C ARG A 244 15.03 -0.52 10.22
N MET A 245 15.12 -1.12 9.04
CA MET A 245 14.71 -0.47 7.80
C MET A 245 13.20 -0.55 7.58
N ALA A 246 12.49 -1.50 8.21
CA ALA A 246 11.07 -1.72 8.00
C ALA A 246 10.25 -0.45 8.28
N THR A 247 9.54 0.02 7.24
CA THR A 247 8.58 1.13 7.26
C THR A 247 7.13 0.64 7.17
N LEU A 248 6.96 -0.63 6.85
CA LEU A 248 5.68 -1.32 6.94
C LEU A 248 5.98 -2.76 7.36
N ALA A 249 5.38 -3.22 8.45
CA ALA A 249 5.47 -4.61 8.86
C ALA A 249 4.08 -5.22 8.90
N TYR A 250 3.99 -6.52 8.63
CA TYR A 250 2.76 -7.25 8.90
C TYR A 250 3.03 -8.56 9.59
N TYR A 251 2.08 -8.99 10.42
CA TYR A 251 2.14 -10.24 11.15
C TYR A 251 0.89 -11.08 10.87
N LYS A 252 1.11 -12.31 10.42
CA LYS A 252 0.06 -13.30 10.13
C LYS A 252 0.01 -14.31 11.25
N THR A 253 -0.95 -14.15 12.16
CA THR A 253 -1.28 -15.13 13.19
C THR A 253 -1.95 -16.36 12.59
N ASP A 254 -2.85 -16.13 11.63
CA ASP A 254 -3.63 -17.16 10.92
C ASP A 254 -3.71 -16.91 9.41
N LYS A 255 -4.20 -17.90 8.64
CA LYS A 255 -4.36 -17.79 7.18
C LYS A 255 -5.22 -16.62 6.73
N LYS A 256 -6.27 -16.30 7.50
CA LYS A 256 -7.27 -15.27 7.16
C LYS A 256 -7.06 -13.95 7.90
N VAL A 257 -6.14 -13.90 8.86
CA VAL A 257 -5.93 -12.74 9.71
C VAL A 257 -4.56 -12.14 9.43
N VAL A 258 -4.51 -10.82 9.26
CA VAL A 258 -3.28 -10.05 9.14
C VAL A 258 -3.35 -8.81 10.02
N GLU A 259 -2.24 -8.45 10.63
CA GLU A 259 -2.08 -7.18 11.35
C GLU A 259 -0.94 -6.40 10.73
N PHE A 260 -1.13 -5.09 10.51
CA PHE A 260 -0.10 -4.21 9.97
C PHE A 260 0.44 -3.28 11.05
N TYR A 261 1.68 -2.82 10.87
CA TYR A 261 2.48 -2.09 11.85
C TYR A 261 3.43 -1.12 11.14
N ASP A 262 3.69 0.02 11.76
CA ASP A 262 4.56 1.08 11.20
C ASP A 262 6.05 0.69 11.23
N ARG A 263 6.49 -0.05 12.25
CA ARG A 263 7.92 -0.35 12.41
C ARG A 263 8.20 -1.66 13.12
N TRP A 264 9.46 -2.10 13.01
CA TRP A 264 9.96 -3.24 13.75
C TRP A 264 11.22 -2.89 14.57
N PRO A 265 11.16 -2.95 15.92
CA PRO A 265 12.34 -2.75 16.75
C PRO A 265 13.46 -3.76 16.43
N ALA A 266 14.69 -3.27 16.30
CA ALA A 266 15.86 -4.09 15.93
C ALA A 266 16.07 -5.34 16.81
N ASP A 267 15.74 -5.23 18.10
CA ASP A 267 15.88 -6.29 19.10
C ASP A 267 14.52 -6.93 19.45
N GLY A 268 13.44 -6.51 18.78
CA GLY A 268 12.09 -6.99 19.00
C GLY A 268 11.79 -8.28 18.23
N ASP A 269 11.04 -9.17 18.88
CA ASP A 269 10.52 -10.41 18.28
C ASP A 269 9.23 -10.18 17.50
N HIS A 270 8.57 -9.04 17.72
CA HIS A 270 7.33 -8.61 17.10
C HIS A 270 7.44 -7.14 16.65
N PRO A 271 6.70 -6.76 15.59
CA PRO A 271 6.56 -5.36 15.19
C PRO A 271 5.75 -4.56 16.22
N THR A 272 5.82 -3.24 16.14
CA THR A 272 5.13 -2.33 17.07
C THR A 272 4.44 -1.21 16.32
N ASP A 273 3.58 -0.48 17.03
CA ASP A 273 2.81 0.64 16.48
C ASP A 273 1.83 0.15 15.41
N GLN A 274 0.79 -0.55 15.89
CA GLN A 274 -0.22 -1.19 15.06
C GLN A 274 -0.96 -0.15 14.20
N LEU A 275 -1.11 -0.46 12.93
CA LEU A 275 -1.81 0.33 11.93
C LEU A 275 -3.27 -0.16 11.78
N PHE A 276 -4.08 0.67 11.11
CA PHE A 276 -5.43 0.34 10.64
C PHE A 276 -6.45 -0.06 11.73
N GLY A 277 -6.15 0.22 12.99
CA GLY A 277 -7.10 0.04 14.10
C GLY A 277 -7.26 -1.42 14.56
N GLY A 278 -6.45 -2.36 14.09
CA GLY A 278 -6.46 -3.73 14.58
C GLY A 278 -6.13 -4.80 13.54
N SER A 279 -6.51 -6.04 13.87
CA SER A 279 -6.41 -7.19 12.96
C SER A 279 -7.43 -7.07 11.84
N ILE A 280 -7.02 -7.47 10.65
CA ILE A 280 -7.82 -7.47 9.43
C ILE A 280 -8.11 -8.92 9.08
N GLU A 281 -9.40 -9.22 8.93
CA GLU A 281 -9.89 -10.54 8.59
C GLU A 281 -10.29 -10.61 7.12
N ASP A 282 -10.16 -11.80 6.53
CA ASP A 282 -10.62 -12.14 5.18
C ASP A 282 -10.12 -11.17 4.09
N LEU A 283 -8.85 -10.74 4.21
CA LEU A 283 -8.16 -10.01 3.16
C LEU A 283 -8.26 -10.75 1.83
N GLU A 284 -8.57 -10.01 0.76
CA GLU A 284 -8.68 -10.58 -0.58
C GLU A 284 -7.40 -11.34 -0.96
N PRO A 285 -7.54 -12.55 -1.54
CA PRO A 285 -6.37 -13.28 -2.02
C PRO A 285 -5.76 -12.51 -3.20
N THR A 286 -4.43 -12.58 -3.32
CA THR A 286 -3.73 -12.09 -4.52
C THR A 286 -4.23 -12.85 -5.74
N GLY A 287 -4.35 -12.17 -6.88
CA GLY A 287 -4.71 -12.80 -8.15
C GLY A 287 -3.61 -13.72 -8.70
N HIS A 288 -2.39 -13.59 -8.14
CA HIS A 288 -1.19 -14.23 -8.65
C HIS A 288 -0.36 -14.84 -7.51
N GLU A 289 -0.70 -16.06 -7.09
CA GLU A 289 0.02 -16.76 -6.03
C GLU A 289 1.28 -17.47 -6.57
N PRO A 290 2.44 -17.37 -5.87
CA PRO A 290 3.58 -18.24 -6.12
C PRO A 290 3.31 -19.71 -5.76
N ASP A 291 4.05 -20.64 -6.35
CA ASP A 291 4.02 -22.04 -5.91
C ASP A 291 4.62 -22.14 -4.49
N PRO A 292 3.90 -22.69 -3.49
CA PRO A 292 4.42 -22.88 -2.14
C PRO A 292 5.68 -23.75 -2.05
N ASN A 293 6.02 -24.50 -3.11
CA ASN A 293 7.21 -25.34 -3.18
C ASN A 293 8.36 -24.70 -3.99
N ASP A 294 8.26 -23.43 -4.37
CA ASP A 294 9.38 -22.72 -4.99
C ASP A 294 10.58 -22.68 -4.04
N ALA A 295 11.76 -23.02 -4.55
CA ALA A 295 12.97 -23.08 -3.74
C ALA A 295 13.53 -21.68 -3.40
N ALA A 296 13.13 -20.65 -4.15
CA ALA A 296 13.50 -19.24 -3.96
C ALA A 296 14.97 -19.04 -3.50
N PRO A 297 15.96 -19.53 -4.26
CA PRO A 297 17.35 -19.55 -3.80
C PRO A 297 17.94 -18.13 -3.74
N TRP A 298 18.91 -17.94 -2.84
CA TRP A 298 19.66 -16.69 -2.70
C TRP A 298 21.14 -16.94 -2.46
N SER A 299 22.00 -16.12 -3.06
CA SER A 299 23.45 -16.17 -2.89
C SER A 299 24.03 -14.80 -2.59
N TRP A 300 24.99 -14.76 -1.66
CA TRP A 300 25.70 -13.55 -1.24
C TRP A 300 27.05 -13.42 -1.97
N ASN A 301 27.00 -12.95 -3.22
CA ASN A 301 28.15 -12.86 -4.13
C ASN A 301 28.44 -11.43 -4.64
N LEU A 302 27.82 -10.40 -4.07
CA LEU A 302 28.11 -9.01 -4.43
C LEU A 302 29.46 -8.58 -3.87
N GLU A 303 30.27 -7.88 -4.68
CA GLU A 303 31.54 -7.31 -4.23
C GLU A 303 31.33 -6.39 -3.02
N SER A 304 31.99 -6.70 -1.89
CA SER A 304 31.97 -5.83 -0.72
C SER A 304 32.62 -4.49 -1.06
N ASP A 305 32.10 -3.41 -0.50
CA ASP A 305 32.62 -2.05 -0.70
C ASP A 305 32.45 -1.47 -2.12
N LEU A 306 31.61 -2.09 -2.96
CA LEU A 306 31.27 -1.60 -4.31
C LEU A 306 30.89 -0.11 -4.32
N PHE A 307 30.09 0.31 -3.34
CA PHE A 307 29.58 1.69 -3.23
C PHE A 307 30.49 2.64 -2.43
N SER A 308 31.67 2.18 -2.01
CA SER A 308 32.68 3.04 -1.36
C SER A 308 33.60 3.72 -2.37
N GLN A 309 33.63 3.23 -3.60
CA GLN A 309 34.46 3.73 -4.69
C GLN A 309 33.79 4.94 -5.34
N ASP A 310 34.60 5.89 -5.81
CA ASP A 310 34.12 7.09 -6.55
C ASP A 310 33.80 6.71 -8.00
N LEU A 311 32.72 5.96 -8.19
CA LEU A 311 32.25 5.44 -9.48
C LEU A 311 30.86 6.00 -9.81
N SER A 312 30.63 6.33 -11.09
CA SER A 312 29.28 6.64 -11.56
C SER A 312 28.41 5.38 -11.60
N TRP A 313 27.08 5.51 -11.67
CA TRP A 313 26.18 4.36 -11.78
C TRP A 313 26.49 3.47 -12.99
N SER A 314 26.84 4.07 -14.14
CA SER A 314 27.25 3.34 -15.34
C SER A 314 28.57 2.60 -15.17
N ASP A 315 29.52 3.17 -14.41
CA ASP A 315 30.80 2.50 -14.12
C ASP A 315 30.60 1.32 -13.17
N ILE A 316 29.70 1.45 -12.17
CA ILE A 316 29.33 0.37 -11.27
C ILE A 316 28.69 -0.78 -12.06
N LEU A 317 27.73 -0.48 -12.94
CA LEU A 317 27.09 -1.50 -13.77
C LEU A 317 28.11 -2.21 -14.67
N SER A 318 28.95 -1.43 -15.36
CA SER A 318 30.01 -1.98 -16.21
C SER A 318 30.96 -2.87 -15.43
N LYS A 319 31.30 -2.49 -14.19
CA LYS A 319 32.16 -3.29 -13.31
C LYS A 319 31.50 -4.60 -12.89
N LEU A 320 30.19 -4.61 -12.64
CA LEU A 320 29.47 -5.83 -12.26
C LEU A 320 29.27 -6.81 -13.43
N GLN A 321 29.20 -6.31 -14.66
CA GLN A 321 29.02 -7.14 -15.86
C GLN A 321 30.33 -7.74 -16.42
N ASN A 322 31.49 -7.29 -15.94
CA ASN A 322 32.83 -7.78 -16.33
C ASN A 322 33.37 -8.81 -15.34
#